data_AF-A0A1Y3NXU8-F1
#
_entry.id   AF-A0A1Y3NXU8-F1
#
_cell.length_a   1.000
_cell.length_b   1.000
_cell.length_c   1.000
_cell.angle_alpha   90.00
_cell.angle_beta   90.00
_cell.angle_gamma   90.00
#
_symmetry.space_group_name_H-M   'P 1'
#
loop_
_entity.id
_entity.type
_entity.pdbx_description
1 polymer ?
#
loop_
_entity_poly.entity_id
_entity_poly.type
_entity_poly.pdbx_seq_one_letter_code
_entity_poly.pdbx_strand_id
1 'polypeptide(L)'
;MRNITLLTLVASVFTGKALADCWATALGYPCCKFTKEVVYSDADGDWGVENNNWCGIEADCWAEKLGYPCCVSTTDAVYVDNDGKWGVENNNWCGIIIGSQPQPPTTTRTTTRTTTTTQKPTPTGVDCSGKTLKSNTTLNIGGRKVIVKFPSGFRGDKATPLLINYHPIMGSASQWEGGSQTAKAALNDGAIVAFMDGAQGPMGQAWNVGPCCTDADDVTFTRNFIKEITSKACVDPKRIYAAGFSMGGGMSNYAGCFLADVIAAAAPSAFDLAKEVVDAGRCKPARPFPILNFRGTQDNIVMYNGGLSQVVPGKPITFMGAKNNMKEWAKMNGCTGSPKQNTPGNNCEMYENCNGGVKVGLCTINGGGHSEGDGKMGWNFLKQFTLP
;
A
#
# COMPACT_ATOMS: atom_id res chain seq x y z
N MET A 1 72.46 57.95 -1.82
CA MET A 1 71.66 57.47 -0.67
C MET A 1 70.34 56.94 -1.20
N ARG A 2 69.91 55.80 -0.65
CA ARG A 2 68.63 55.07 -0.84
C ARG A 2 68.53 54.11 -2.03
N ASN A 3 68.85 52.86 -1.70
CA ASN A 3 68.21 51.63 -2.16
C ASN A 3 66.70 51.81 -2.39
N ILE A 4 66.14 51.14 -3.42
CA ILE A 4 64.96 50.29 -3.27
C ILE A 4 65.03 49.16 -4.32
N THR A 5 64.72 47.98 -3.79
CA THR A 5 64.90 46.63 -4.27
C THR A 5 63.95 46.27 -5.42
N LEU A 6 64.48 45.51 -6.39
CA LEU A 6 63.72 44.74 -7.38
C LEU A 6 62.84 43.71 -6.64
N LEU A 7 61.51 43.85 -6.65
CA LEU A 7 60.60 42.79 -6.21
C LEU A 7 60.17 41.97 -7.42
N THR A 8 60.70 40.76 -7.53
CA THR A 8 60.24 39.70 -8.41
C THR A 8 58.82 39.27 -8.00
N LEU A 9 57.87 39.38 -8.93
CA LEU A 9 56.53 38.82 -8.78
C LEU A 9 56.64 37.29 -8.89
N VAL A 10 56.67 36.60 -7.76
CA VAL A 10 56.49 35.14 -7.70
C VAL A 10 55.00 34.88 -7.88
N ALA A 11 54.61 34.42 -9.07
CA ALA A 11 53.29 33.87 -9.31
C ALA A 11 53.21 32.50 -8.61
N SER A 12 52.75 32.51 -7.36
CA SER A 12 52.42 31.31 -6.60
C SER A 12 51.18 30.68 -7.23
N VAL A 13 51.38 29.62 -8.01
CA VAL A 13 50.31 28.71 -8.42
C VAL A 13 49.83 28.00 -7.15
N PHE A 14 48.77 28.52 -6.54
CA PHE A 14 48.00 27.74 -5.58
C PHE A 14 47.25 26.68 -6.39
N THR A 15 47.83 25.48 -6.48
CA THR A 15 47.05 24.26 -6.71
C THR A 15 46.22 24.03 -5.46
N GLY A 16 45.10 24.75 -5.37
CA GLY A 16 44.03 24.44 -4.44
C GLY A 16 43.53 23.06 -4.80
N LYS A 17 43.80 22.10 -3.91
CA LYS A 17 43.13 20.80 -3.88
C LYS A 17 41.63 21.11 -3.92
N ALA A 18 40.94 20.71 -4.98
CA ALA A 18 39.50 20.87 -5.10
C ALA A 18 38.86 20.28 -3.84
N LEU A 19 38.27 21.14 -3.00
CA LEU A 19 37.32 20.71 -1.99
C LEU A 19 36.15 20.10 -2.76
N ALA A 20 35.60 19.00 -2.26
CA ALA A 20 34.46 18.34 -2.89
C ALA A 20 33.35 19.37 -3.13
N ASP A 21 33.06 19.62 -4.41
CA ASP A 21 32.04 20.57 -4.83
C ASP A 21 30.68 19.87 -4.69
N CYS A 22 29.84 20.32 -3.77
CA CYS A 22 28.44 19.91 -3.71
C CYS A 22 27.64 20.59 -4.82
N TRP A 23 26.44 20.08 -5.06
CA TRP A 23 25.53 20.54 -6.11
C TRP A 23 25.26 22.06 -6.12
N ALA A 24 25.25 22.72 -4.95
CA ALA A 24 24.95 24.15 -4.84
C ALA A 24 26.05 25.08 -5.38
N THR A 25 27.29 24.59 -5.49
CA THR A 25 28.41 25.36 -6.06
C THR A 25 28.16 25.72 -7.52
N ALA A 26 27.49 24.84 -8.27
CA ALA A 26 27.07 25.08 -9.65
C ALA A 26 26.04 26.22 -9.77
N LEU A 27 25.32 26.52 -8.69
CA LEU A 27 24.34 27.62 -8.59
C LEU A 27 24.93 28.89 -7.97
N GLY A 28 26.24 28.90 -7.66
CA GLY A 28 26.94 30.04 -7.07
C GLY A 28 26.87 30.11 -5.54
N TYR A 29 26.44 29.04 -4.87
CA TYR A 29 26.35 28.96 -3.40
C TYR A 29 27.38 27.97 -2.82
N PRO A 30 27.94 28.25 -1.64
CA PRO A 30 28.86 27.31 -0.98
C PRO A 30 28.13 26.06 -0.48
N CYS A 31 28.88 25.01 -0.17
CA CYS A 31 28.36 23.86 0.57
C CYS A 31 28.27 24.16 2.05
N CYS A 32 27.24 23.64 2.72
CA CYS A 32 27.12 23.76 4.17
C CYS A 32 28.23 22.93 4.83
N LYS A 33 29.08 23.58 5.62
CA LYS A 33 30.24 22.96 6.28
C LYS A 33 29.92 22.41 7.66
N PHE A 34 28.90 22.96 8.32
CA PHE A 34 28.59 22.77 9.73
C PHE A 34 27.13 22.37 9.95
N THR A 35 26.19 22.96 9.21
CA THR A 35 24.77 22.66 9.36
C THR A 35 24.33 21.51 8.45
N LYS A 36 23.51 20.64 9.01
CA LYS A 36 22.71 19.63 8.29
C LYS A 36 21.21 19.91 8.45
N GLU A 37 20.85 21.05 9.04
CA GLU A 37 19.46 21.46 9.22
C GLU A 37 18.92 22.03 7.91
N VAL A 38 17.92 21.36 7.36
CA VAL A 38 17.23 21.79 6.14
C VAL A 38 16.26 22.90 6.49
N VAL A 39 16.54 24.10 5.99
CA VAL A 39 15.65 25.26 6.17
C VAL A 39 14.75 25.49 4.96
N TYR A 40 15.10 24.91 3.80
CA TYR A 40 14.34 24.99 2.56
C TYR A 40 14.74 23.84 1.64
N SER A 41 13.79 23.31 0.86
CA SER A 41 14.03 22.25 -0.13
C SER A 41 13.35 22.62 -1.44
N ASP A 42 14.05 22.44 -2.56
CA ASP A 42 13.52 22.63 -3.90
C ASP A 42 13.95 21.50 -4.86
N ALA A 43 13.88 21.76 -6.17
CA ALA A 43 14.25 20.78 -7.20
C ALA A 43 15.78 20.58 -7.30
N ASP A 44 16.58 21.53 -6.81
CA ASP A 44 18.03 21.49 -6.89
C ASP A 44 18.64 20.76 -5.67
N GLY A 45 18.03 20.93 -4.48
CA GLY A 45 18.36 20.13 -3.30
C GLY A 45 17.91 20.73 -1.97
N ASP A 46 18.50 20.22 -0.88
CA ASP A 46 18.24 20.70 0.48
C ASP A 46 19.19 21.84 0.85
N TRP A 47 18.61 22.96 1.24
CA TRP A 47 19.32 24.19 1.55
C TRP A 47 19.45 24.40 3.06
N GLY A 48 20.63 24.85 3.49
CA GLY A 48 20.94 25.32 4.84
C GLY A 48 21.34 26.80 4.83
N VAL A 49 21.49 27.36 6.04
CA VAL A 49 22.01 28.73 6.23
C VAL A 49 23.17 28.70 7.23
N GLU A 50 24.33 29.20 6.82
CA GLU A 50 25.53 29.34 7.65
C GLU A 50 26.05 30.77 7.61
N ASN A 51 26.29 31.38 8.77
CA ASN A 51 26.75 32.77 8.87
C ASN A 51 25.89 33.74 8.04
N ASN A 52 24.56 33.56 8.07
CA ASN A 52 23.57 34.30 7.27
C ASN A 52 23.68 34.15 5.74
N ASN A 53 24.41 33.14 5.23
CA ASN A 53 24.50 32.84 3.81
C ASN A 53 23.87 31.48 3.49
N TRP A 54 23.17 31.41 2.36
CA TRP A 54 22.62 30.17 1.83
C TRP A 54 23.75 29.22 1.43
N CYS A 55 23.57 27.94 1.74
CA CYS A 55 24.50 26.88 1.37
C CYS A 55 23.74 25.59 1.01
N GLY A 56 24.33 24.76 0.15
CA GLY A 56 23.77 23.44 -0.18
C GLY A 56 24.17 22.38 0.83
N ILE A 57 23.20 21.62 1.35
CA ILE A 57 23.45 20.49 2.25
C ILE A 57 23.75 19.26 1.40
N GLU A 58 24.93 18.66 1.61
CA GLU A 58 25.22 17.34 1.04
C GLU A 58 24.42 16.27 1.77
N ALA A 59 23.58 15.58 0.99
CA ALA A 59 22.82 14.43 1.45
C ALA A 59 23.78 13.27 1.77
N ASP A 60 23.71 12.78 3.01
CA ASP A 60 24.36 11.53 3.37
C ASP A 60 23.79 10.39 2.52
N CYS A 61 24.63 9.43 2.12
CA CYS A 61 24.19 8.28 1.38
C CYS A 61 23.26 7.41 2.23
N TRP A 62 21.95 7.59 2.07
CA TRP A 62 20.96 6.84 2.85
C TRP A 62 21.03 5.33 2.58
N ALA A 63 21.43 4.93 1.37
CA ALA A 63 21.54 3.53 0.95
C ALA A 63 22.71 2.77 1.59
N GLU A 64 23.77 3.47 2.03
CA GLU A 64 24.92 2.82 2.70
C GLU A 64 24.49 2.15 4.02
N LYS A 65 23.52 2.74 4.73
CA LYS A 65 22.94 2.17 5.94
C LYS A 65 22.18 0.87 5.68
N LEU A 66 21.82 0.62 4.42
CA LEU A 66 21.14 -0.58 3.94
C LEU A 66 22.10 -1.56 3.24
N GLY A 67 23.40 -1.24 3.20
CA GLY A 67 24.43 -2.08 2.58
C GLY A 67 24.60 -1.88 1.07
N TYR A 68 24.06 -0.79 0.51
CA TYR A 68 24.18 -0.47 -0.92
C TYR A 68 25.01 0.81 -1.13
N PRO A 69 25.82 0.90 -2.20
CA PRO A 69 26.59 2.10 -2.50
C PRO A 69 25.67 3.25 -2.95
N CYS A 70 26.18 4.48 -2.96
CA CYS A 70 25.53 5.59 -3.64
C CYS A 70 25.73 5.56 -5.15
N CYS A 71 24.76 6.07 -5.91
CA CYS A 71 24.92 6.22 -7.36
C CYS A 71 25.90 7.35 -7.66
N VAL A 72 26.91 7.05 -8.48
CA VAL A 72 28.03 7.98 -8.75
C VAL A 72 27.84 8.73 -10.08
N SER A 73 27.15 8.12 -11.03
CA SER A 73 26.99 8.56 -12.42
C SER A 73 25.55 8.72 -12.87
N THR A 74 24.59 8.04 -12.23
CA THR A 74 23.17 8.14 -12.55
C THR A 74 22.38 8.90 -11.50
N THR A 75 21.54 9.82 -11.98
CA THR A 75 20.47 10.47 -11.21
C THR A 75 19.08 9.95 -11.61
N ASP A 76 19.02 9.05 -12.60
CA ASP A 76 17.78 8.48 -13.10
C ASP A 76 17.29 7.38 -12.17
N ALA A 77 16.21 7.68 -11.45
CA ALA A 77 15.56 6.72 -10.57
C ALA A 77 14.85 5.64 -11.40
N VAL A 78 15.31 4.40 -11.24
CA VAL A 78 14.65 3.22 -11.83
C VAL A 78 13.65 2.59 -10.86
N TYR A 79 13.72 2.95 -9.59
CA TYR A 79 12.81 2.48 -8.54
C TYR A 79 12.77 3.49 -7.38
N VAL A 80 11.63 3.62 -6.69
CA VAL A 80 11.45 4.54 -5.56
C VAL A 80 10.65 3.82 -4.48
N ASP A 81 11.13 3.85 -3.25
CA ASP A 81 10.44 3.30 -2.08
C ASP A 81 10.51 4.27 -0.89
N ASN A 82 10.23 3.77 0.32
CA ASN A 82 10.26 4.57 1.55
C ASN A 82 11.67 4.93 2.03
N ASP A 83 12.70 4.23 1.53
CA ASP A 83 14.09 4.48 1.88
C ASP A 83 14.70 5.55 0.97
N GLY A 84 14.34 5.56 -0.32
CA GLY A 84 14.66 6.64 -1.24
C GLY A 84 14.54 6.30 -2.73
N LYS A 85 15.20 7.08 -3.59
CA LYS A 85 15.24 6.87 -5.05
C LYS A 85 16.42 5.96 -5.41
N TRP A 86 16.18 4.83 -6.06
CA TRP A 86 17.20 3.85 -6.41
C TRP A 86 17.61 3.95 -7.88
N GLY A 87 18.91 3.83 -8.15
CA GLY A 87 19.51 3.71 -9.46
C GLY A 87 20.23 2.38 -9.64
N VAL A 88 20.72 2.11 -10.86
CA VAL A 88 21.52 0.92 -11.17
C VAL A 88 22.77 1.31 -11.94
N GLU A 89 23.93 0.90 -11.44
CA GLU A 89 25.24 1.16 -12.05
C GLU A 89 26.06 -0.12 -12.10
N ASN A 90 26.64 -0.44 -13.26
CA ASN A 90 27.42 -1.68 -13.46
C ASN A 90 26.66 -2.94 -12.98
N ASN A 91 25.35 -3.00 -13.24
CA ASN A 91 24.42 -4.04 -12.78
C ASN A 91 24.23 -4.17 -11.25
N ASN A 92 24.64 -3.18 -10.45
CA ASN A 92 24.44 -3.13 -9.01
C ASN A 92 23.48 -2.00 -8.61
N TRP A 93 22.66 -2.27 -7.59
CA TRP A 93 21.77 -1.26 -7.00
C TRP A 93 22.56 -0.21 -6.23
N CYS A 94 22.13 1.03 -6.37
CA CYS A 94 22.70 2.16 -5.64
C CYS A 94 21.62 3.15 -5.21
N GLY A 95 21.86 3.87 -4.10
CA GLY A 95 20.99 4.95 -3.65
C GLY A 95 21.28 6.24 -4.40
N ILE A 96 20.27 6.85 -5.01
CA ILE A 96 20.38 8.18 -5.61
C ILE A 96 20.28 9.19 -4.48
N ILE A 97 21.35 9.96 -4.32
CA ILE A 97 21.39 11.18 -3.51
C ILE A 97 20.95 12.34 -4.40
N ILE A 98 20.04 13.17 -3.89
CA ILE A 98 19.67 14.41 -4.58
C ILE A 98 20.90 15.32 -4.51
N GLY A 99 21.59 15.48 -5.65
CA GLY A 99 22.80 16.29 -5.77
C GLY A 99 23.99 15.68 -6.53
N SER A 100 23.93 14.44 -7.04
CA SER A 100 25.03 13.89 -7.87
C SER A 100 24.98 14.45 -9.30
N GLN A 101 25.82 15.43 -9.63
CA GLN A 101 26.02 15.82 -11.02
C GLN A 101 26.92 14.78 -11.72
N PRO A 102 26.58 14.29 -12.92
CA PRO A 102 27.42 13.33 -13.64
C PRO A 102 28.76 13.98 -14.06
N GLN A 103 29.88 13.38 -13.62
CA GLN A 103 31.21 13.80 -14.09
C GLN A 103 31.38 13.44 -15.59
N PRO A 104 31.94 14.34 -16.43
CA PRO A 104 32.11 14.06 -17.85
C PRO A 104 33.02 12.84 -18.10
N PRO A 105 32.61 11.87 -18.94
CA PRO A 105 33.46 10.72 -19.25
C PRO A 105 34.58 11.11 -20.21
N THR A 106 35.82 10.82 -19.82
CA THR A 106 36.99 10.83 -20.71
C THR A 106 36.84 9.70 -21.73
N THR A 107 36.45 10.05 -22.95
CA THR A 107 36.28 9.13 -24.09
C THR A 107 37.60 8.48 -24.50
N THR A 108 37.67 7.15 -24.41
CA THR A 108 38.46 6.33 -25.33
C THR A 108 37.53 5.26 -25.92
N ARG A 109 37.22 5.43 -27.20
CA ARG A 109 36.24 4.65 -27.96
C ARG A 109 36.88 3.35 -28.45
N THR A 110 36.51 2.22 -27.87
CA THR A 110 36.74 0.90 -28.46
C THR A 110 35.39 0.30 -28.85
N THR A 111 35.14 0.25 -30.16
CA THR A 111 33.96 -0.38 -30.76
C THR A 111 34.04 -1.89 -30.63
N THR A 112 33.22 -2.47 -29.75
CA THR A 112 32.87 -3.89 -29.82
C THR A 112 31.38 -4.01 -30.09
N ARG A 113 31.07 -4.66 -31.20
CA ARG A 113 29.72 -4.91 -31.72
C ARG A 113 29.07 -6.01 -30.88
N THR A 114 28.18 -5.62 -29.97
CA THR A 114 27.31 -6.56 -29.25
C THR A 114 25.95 -6.59 -29.92
N THR A 115 25.54 -7.76 -30.39
CA THR A 115 24.23 -8.05 -30.94
C THR A 115 23.19 -7.93 -29.82
N THR A 116 22.48 -6.81 -29.76
CA THR A 116 21.35 -6.64 -28.84
C THR A 116 20.14 -7.37 -29.41
N THR A 117 19.89 -8.58 -28.91
CA THR A 117 18.58 -9.22 -29.07
C THR A 117 17.61 -8.46 -28.18
N THR A 118 16.70 -7.71 -28.80
CA THR A 118 15.63 -6.97 -28.11
C THR A 118 14.63 -7.96 -27.52
N GLN A 119 14.90 -8.45 -26.31
CA GLN A 119 13.89 -9.15 -25.52
C GLN A 119 13.26 -8.15 -24.55
N LYS A 120 11.96 -7.92 -24.73
CA LYS A 120 11.10 -7.16 -23.83
C LYS A 120 11.30 -7.65 -22.38
N PRO A 121 11.56 -6.79 -21.38
CA PRO A 121 11.65 -7.24 -20.00
C PRO A 121 10.29 -7.83 -19.57
N THR A 122 10.31 -9.11 -19.22
CA THR A 122 9.20 -9.83 -18.59
C THR A 122 8.95 -9.21 -17.21
N PRO A 123 7.68 -9.12 -16.73
CA PRO A 123 7.39 -8.61 -15.39
C PRO A 123 8.26 -9.36 -14.38
N THR A 124 8.92 -8.64 -13.47
CA THR A 124 9.63 -9.22 -12.33
C THR A 124 8.65 -10.11 -11.58
N GLY A 125 8.72 -11.41 -11.85
CA GLY A 125 7.88 -12.40 -11.20
C GLY A 125 8.21 -12.43 -9.71
N VAL A 126 7.20 -12.65 -8.88
CA VAL A 126 7.43 -12.91 -7.46
C VAL A 126 8.36 -14.12 -7.33
N ASP A 127 9.52 -13.94 -6.70
CA ASP A 127 10.42 -15.06 -6.42
C ASP A 127 9.77 -15.96 -5.38
N CYS A 128 9.37 -17.17 -5.80
CA CYS A 128 8.81 -18.18 -4.91
C CYS A 128 9.88 -19.05 -4.24
N SER A 129 11.16 -18.89 -4.58
CA SER A 129 12.25 -19.70 -4.08
C SER A 129 12.37 -19.56 -2.55
N GLY A 130 12.62 -20.69 -1.86
CA GLY A 130 12.74 -20.70 -0.39
C GLY A 130 11.42 -20.57 0.38
N LYS A 131 10.27 -20.36 -0.26
CA LYS A 131 8.96 -20.29 0.41
C LYS A 131 8.44 -21.70 0.71
N THR A 132 8.28 -22.01 1.99
CA THR A 132 8.04 -23.36 2.50
C THR A 132 6.57 -23.69 2.73
N LEU A 133 5.70 -22.70 2.95
CA LEU A 133 4.28 -22.95 3.21
C LEU A 133 3.52 -23.24 1.91
N LYS A 134 3.02 -24.48 1.82
CA LYS A 134 2.34 -25.02 0.63
C LYS A 134 1.06 -25.80 0.94
N SER A 135 0.68 -25.87 2.21
CA SER A 135 -0.48 -26.63 2.68
C SER A 135 -1.14 -25.90 3.83
N ASN A 136 -2.40 -26.26 4.09
CA ASN A 136 -3.22 -25.63 5.12
C ASN A 136 -2.47 -25.60 6.46
N THR A 137 -2.47 -24.45 7.11
CA THR A 137 -1.72 -24.26 8.35
C THR A 137 -2.40 -23.23 9.24
N THR A 138 -1.98 -23.19 10.49
CA THR A 138 -2.40 -22.20 11.47
C THR A 138 -1.18 -21.41 11.92
N LEU A 139 -1.23 -20.09 11.78
CA LEU A 139 -0.23 -19.16 12.25
C LEU A 139 -0.72 -18.46 13.52
N ASN A 140 0.22 -17.99 14.34
CA ASN A 140 -0.05 -17.08 15.43
C ASN A 140 0.63 -15.74 15.10
N ILE A 141 -0.16 -14.68 14.98
CA ILE A 141 0.31 -13.33 14.67
C ILE A 141 -0.10 -12.43 15.83
N GLY A 142 0.87 -11.99 16.63
CA GLY A 142 0.60 -11.09 17.76
C GLY A 142 -0.38 -11.66 18.78
N GLY A 143 -0.34 -12.97 19.05
CA GLY A 143 -1.22 -13.65 19.99
C GLY A 143 -2.57 -14.06 19.39
N ARG A 144 -2.84 -13.74 18.12
CA ARG A 144 -4.09 -14.07 17.43
C ARG A 144 -3.89 -15.14 16.36
N LYS A 145 -4.83 -16.08 16.30
CA LYS A 145 -4.81 -17.21 15.37
C LYS A 145 -5.18 -16.76 13.96
N VAL A 146 -4.45 -17.28 12.97
CA VAL A 146 -4.78 -17.13 11.55
C VAL A 146 -4.73 -18.50 10.88
N ILE A 147 -5.86 -18.97 10.35
CA ILE A 147 -5.94 -20.21 9.56
C ILE A 147 -5.73 -19.84 8.10
N VAL A 148 -4.68 -20.40 7.50
CA VAL A 148 -4.36 -20.20 6.08
C VAL A 148 -4.75 -21.45 5.31
N LYS A 149 -5.62 -21.28 4.32
CA LYS A 149 -6.08 -22.32 3.41
C LYS A 149 -5.50 -22.11 2.03
N PHE A 150 -4.97 -23.19 1.47
CA PHE A 150 -4.40 -23.20 0.13
C PHE A 150 -5.37 -23.87 -0.84
N PRO A 151 -5.42 -23.42 -2.10
CA PRO A 151 -6.27 -24.03 -3.11
C PRO A 151 -5.78 -25.44 -3.44
N SER A 152 -6.67 -26.28 -3.96
CA SER A 152 -6.31 -27.64 -4.38
C SER A 152 -5.19 -27.62 -5.42
N GLY A 153 -4.18 -28.48 -5.26
CA GLY A 153 -3.04 -28.56 -6.16
C GLY A 153 -2.04 -27.41 -6.04
N PHE A 154 -2.10 -26.58 -4.99
CA PHE A 154 -1.11 -25.53 -4.75
C PHE A 154 0.31 -26.11 -4.59
N ARG A 155 1.24 -25.67 -5.44
CA ARG A 155 2.65 -26.12 -5.42
C ARG A 155 3.62 -25.10 -4.83
N GLY A 156 3.16 -23.86 -4.66
CA GLY A 156 3.97 -22.73 -4.21
C GLY A 156 5.08 -22.34 -5.19
N ASP A 157 4.91 -22.63 -6.47
CA ASP A 157 5.86 -22.32 -7.56
C ASP A 157 5.41 -21.13 -8.43
N LYS A 158 4.25 -20.53 -8.11
CA LYS A 158 3.67 -19.39 -8.81
C LYS A 158 3.14 -18.39 -7.79
N ALA A 159 3.26 -17.11 -8.12
CA ALA A 159 2.65 -16.02 -7.37
C ALA A 159 1.13 -16.18 -7.35
N THR A 160 0.55 -16.29 -6.16
CA THR A 160 -0.87 -16.62 -5.98
C THR A 160 -1.59 -15.52 -5.21
N PRO A 161 -2.81 -15.12 -5.62
CA PRO A 161 -3.60 -14.16 -4.87
C PRO A 161 -3.87 -14.60 -3.44
N LEU A 162 -4.04 -13.62 -2.56
CA LEU A 162 -4.44 -13.82 -1.18
C LEU A 162 -5.76 -13.10 -0.91
N LEU A 163 -6.73 -13.81 -0.35
CA LEU A 163 -7.92 -13.21 0.23
C LEU A 163 -7.82 -13.27 1.77
N ILE A 164 -7.86 -12.11 2.42
CA ILE A 164 -8.04 -12.00 3.87
C ILE A 164 -9.55 -11.93 4.13
N ASN A 165 -10.05 -12.92 4.87
CA ASN A 165 -11.48 -13.12 5.06
C ASN A 165 -11.85 -12.98 6.55
N TYR A 166 -12.55 -11.89 6.87
CA TYR A 166 -12.87 -11.49 8.25
C TYR A 166 -14.24 -12.03 8.69
N HIS A 167 -14.30 -12.61 9.88
CA HIS A 167 -15.50 -13.22 10.45
C HIS A 167 -16.48 -12.20 11.04
N PRO A 168 -17.78 -12.53 11.18
CA PRO A 168 -18.77 -11.69 11.89
C PRO A 168 -18.50 -11.62 13.39
N ILE A 169 -19.13 -10.68 14.10
CA ILE A 169 -19.04 -10.61 15.56
C ILE A 169 -19.42 -11.95 16.20
N MET A 170 -18.76 -12.32 17.31
CA MET A 170 -18.92 -13.62 18.00
C MET A 170 -18.40 -14.84 17.20
N GLY A 171 -17.91 -14.63 15.97
CA GLY A 171 -17.27 -15.66 15.17
C GLY A 171 -15.82 -15.93 15.59
N SER A 172 -15.12 -16.72 14.78
CA SER A 172 -13.69 -17.01 14.91
C SER A 172 -13.14 -17.44 13.55
N ALA A 173 -11.82 -17.50 13.38
CA ALA A 173 -11.20 -18.05 12.18
C ALA A 173 -11.70 -19.47 11.88
N SER A 174 -11.81 -20.31 12.91
CA SER A 174 -12.23 -21.72 12.78
C SER A 174 -13.67 -21.87 12.32
N GLN A 175 -14.59 -21.04 12.84
CA GLN A 175 -15.99 -21.07 12.41
C GLN A 175 -16.17 -20.49 11.00
N TRP A 176 -15.40 -19.45 10.67
CA TRP A 176 -15.58 -18.72 9.43
C TRP A 176 -14.99 -19.43 8.20
N GLU A 177 -14.02 -20.32 8.39
CA GLU A 177 -13.43 -21.15 7.33
C GLU A 177 -14.49 -21.87 6.46
N GLY A 178 -15.56 -22.37 7.08
CA GLY A 178 -16.66 -23.06 6.38
C GLY A 178 -17.84 -22.16 6.02
N GLY A 179 -17.84 -20.89 6.43
CA GLY A 179 -19.02 -20.02 6.40
C GLY A 179 -19.05 -18.98 5.27
N SER A 180 -17.89 -18.60 4.69
CA SER A 180 -17.83 -17.54 3.67
C SER A 180 -17.93 -18.08 2.23
N GLN A 181 -18.93 -17.59 1.51
CA GLN A 181 -19.13 -17.84 0.09
C GLN A 181 -18.05 -17.19 -0.76
N THR A 182 -17.55 -16.01 -0.36
CA THR A 182 -16.45 -15.32 -1.05
C THR A 182 -15.14 -16.09 -0.90
N ALA A 183 -14.86 -16.61 0.31
CA ALA A 183 -13.71 -17.47 0.55
C ALA A 183 -13.76 -18.76 -0.28
N LYS A 184 -14.93 -19.41 -0.32
CA LYS A 184 -15.15 -20.61 -1.16
C LYS A 184 -14.90 -20.31 -2.64
N ALA A 185 -15.39 -19.19 -3.15
CA ALA A 185 -15.15 -18.78 -4.53
C ALA A 185 -13.66 -18.53 -4.81
N ALA A 186 -12.95 -17.87 -3.89
CA ALA A 186 -11.52 -17.59 -4.01
C ALA A 186 -10.67 -18.89 -4.01
N LEU A 187 -10.92 -19.82 -3.10
CA LEU A 187 -10.22 -21.12 -3.06
C LEU A 187 -10.44 -21.92 -4.34
N ASN A 188 -11.68 -21.93 -4.86
CA ASN A 188 -12.03 -22.63 -6.10
C ASN A 188 -11.38 -22.01 -7.34
N ASP A 189 -11.09 -20.70 -7.31
CA ASP A 189 -10.41 -19.98 -8.39
C ASP A 189 -8.88 -19.95 -8.21
N GLY A 190 -8.34 -20.71 -7.25
CA GLY A 190 -6.90 -20.87 -7.08
C GLY A 190 -6.22 -19.81 -6.21
N ALA A 191 -6.96 -19.07 -5.38
CA ALA A 191 -6.39 -18.14 -4.40
C ALA A 191 -6.12 -18.79 -3.05
N ILE A 192 -5.14 -18.26 -2.32
CA ILE A 192 -4.92 -18.55 -0.89
C ILE A 192 -5.96 -17.75 -0.10
N VAL A 193 -6.51 -18.32 0.96
CA VAL A 193 -7.44 -17.62 1.86
C VAL A 193 -6.93 -17.66 3.29
N ALA A 194 -6.97 -16.52 3.97
CA ALA A 194 -6.63 -16.40 5.38
C ALA A 194 -7.88 -16.04 6.19
N PHE A 195 -8.21 -16.86 7.18
CA PHE A 195 -9.25 -16.61 8.17
C PHE A 195 -8.58 -16.20 9.48
N MET A 196 -8.91 -15.02 9.98
CA MET A 196 -8.24 -14.41 11.12
C MET A 196 -9.15 -14.36 12.32
N ASP A 197 -8.64 -14.65 13.52
CA ASP A 197 -9.35 -14.36 14.76
C ASP A 197 -9.35 -12.85 15.03
N GLY A 198 -10.54 -12.32 15.30
CA GLY A 198 -10.72 -11.00 15.87
C GLY A 198 -10.21 -10.93 17.31
N ALA A 199 -10.10 -9.71 17.85
CA ALA A 199 -9.79 -9.51 19.25
C ALA A 199 -11.00 -9.80 20.14
N GLN A 200 -10.76 -10.19 21.39
CA GLN A 200 -11.85 -10.41 22.35
C GLN A 200 -12.53 -9.07 22.69
N GLY A 201 -13.84 -9.00 22.44
CA GLY A 201 -14.70 -7.86 22.80
C GLY A 201 -15.84 -8.26 23.75
N PRO A 202 -16.75 -7.32 24.05
CA PRO A 202 -17.85 -7.54 25.00
C PRO A 202 -18.81 -8.67 24.63
N MET A 203 -18.96 -8.95 23.34
CA MET A 203 -19.87 -9.97 22.81
C MET A 203 -19.16 -11.26 22.37
N GLY A 204 -17.83 -11.32 22.45
CA GLY A 204 -17.02 -12.36 21.80
C GLY A 204 -15.94 -11.76 20.92
N GLN A 205 -15.28 -12.58 20.10
CA GLN A 205 -14.30 -12.08 19.14
C GLN A 205 -14.95 -11.13 18.13
N ALA A 206 -14.25 -10.04 17.86
CA ALA A 206 -14.75 -8.88 17.11
C ALA A 206 -13.59 -8.09 16.50
N TRP A 207 -13.93 -7.06 15.71
CA TRP A 207 -12.98 -6.17 15.05
C TRP A 207 -13.08 -4.74 15.59
N ASN A 208 -12.05 -3.94 15.36
CA ASN A 208 -12.07 -2.50 15.57
C ASN A 208 -12.56 -1.83 14.28
N VAL A 209 -13.84 -1.51 14.28
CA VAL A 209 -14.52 -0.76 13.22
C VAL A 209 -14.98 0.59 13.75
N GLY A 210 -14.09 1.29 14.47
CA GLY A 210 -14.31 2.64 14.99
C GLY A 210 -14.79 2.64 16.44
N PRO A 211 -15.99 3.15 16.75
CA PRO A 211 -16.50 3.16 18.13
C PRO A 211 -16.89 1.76 18.63
N CYS A 212 -17.05 0.80 17.72
CA CYS A 212 -17.36 -0.60 18.02
C CYS A 212 -16.32 -1.52 17.37
N CYS A 213 -16.02 -2.71 17.91
CA CYS A 213 -16.47 -3.24 19.21
C CYS A 213 -15.29 -3.67 20.09
N THR A 214 -14.08 -3.58 19.56
CA THR A 214 -12.83 -3.74 20.28
C THR A 214 -11.99 -2.49 20.04
N ASP A 215 -11.00 -2.29 20.90
CA ASP A 215 -10.03 -1.20 20.75
C ASP A 215 -8.68 -1.73 20.21
N ALA A 216 -8.69 -2.95 19.66
CA ALA A 216 -7.51 -3.62 19.14
C ALA A 216 -7.00 -2.95 17.85
N ASP A 217 -5.70 -3.02 17.62
CA ASP A 217 -5.09 -2.56 16.37
C ASP A 217 -5.13 -3.68 15.31
N ASP A 218 -6.27 -3.79 14.63
CA ASP A 218 -6.49 -4.76 13.56
C ASP A 218 -5.77 -4.42 12.26
N VAL A 219 -5.40 -3.15 12.08
CA VAL A 219 -4.61 -2.68 10.93
C VAL A 219 -3.20 -3.22 11.04
N THR A 220 -2.53 -2.98 12.18
CA THR A 220 -1.16 -3.49 12.43
C THR A 220 -1.12 -5.01 12.44
N PHE A 221 -2.12 -5.67 13.02
CA PHE A 221 -2.22 -7.13 12.96
C PHE A 221 -2.35 -7.66 11.53
N THR A 222 -3.20 -7.04 10.70
CA THR A 222 -3.33 -7.45 9.29
C THR A 222 -2.01 -7.25 8.54
N ARG A 223 -1.31 -6.12 8.76
CA ARG A 223 0.02 -5.87 8.16
C ARG A 223 1.06 -6.90 8.58
N ASN A 224 1.11 -7.22 9.87
CA ASN A 224 2.03 -8.22 10.40
C ASN A 224 1.76 -9.60 9.79
N PHE A 225 0.48 -9.97 9.62
CA PHE A 225 0.14 -11.19 8.90
C PHE A 225 0.57 -11.14 7.43
N ILE A 226 0.30 -10.05 6.69
CA ILE A 226 0.70 -9.91 5.28
C ILE A 226 2.22 -10.07 5.14
N LYS A 227 3.00 -9.42 6.02
CA LYS A 227 4.46 -9.56 6.07
C LYS A 227 4.89 -11.01 6.32
N GLU A 228 4.27 -11.67 7.30
CA GLU A 228 4.59 -13.04 7.66
C GLU A 228 4.27 -14.01 6.51
N ILE A 229 3.06 -13.93 5.94
CA ILE A 229 2.62 -14.89 4.92
C ILE A 229 3.36 -14.71 3.60
N THR A 230 3.67 -13.46 3.19
CA THR A 230 4.44 -13.20 1.97
C THR A 230 5.89 -13.66 2.09
N SER A 231 6.47 -13.73 3.29
CA SER A 231 7.79 -14.34 3.50
C SER A 231 7.77 -15.87 3.40
N LYS A 232 6.66 -16.52 3.78
CA LYS A 232 6.59 -17.98 3.91
C LYS A 232 5.89 -18.72 2.77
N ALA A 233 4.93 -18.10 2.08
CA ALA A 233 4.15 -18.68 0.99
C ALA A 233 4.25 -17.80 -0.26
N CYS A 234 4.15 -18.38 -1.47
CA CYS A 234 4.24 -17.59 -2.71
C CYS A 234 2.97 -16.78 -3.00
N VAL A 235 2.71 -15.80 -2.14
CA VAL A 235 1.66 -14.81 -2.28
C VAL A 235 2.12 -13.72 -3.25
N ASP A 236 1.23 -13.32 -4.14
CA ASP A 236 1.42 -12.15 -4.98
C ASP A 236 1.11 -10.87 -4.18
N PRO A 237 2.11 -10.02 -3.85
CA PRO A 237 1.89 -8.84 -3.03
C PRO A 237 0.99 -7.81 -3.72
N LYS A 238 0.84 -7.86 -5.06
CA LYS A 238 -0.07 -6.97 -5.79
C LYS A 238 -1.51 -7.47 -5.83
N ARG A 239 -1.77 -8.71 -5.43
CA ARG A 239 -3.11 -9.37 -5.46
C ARG A 239 -3.52 -9.86 -4.08
N ILE A 240 -3.50 -8.94 -3.12
CA ILE A 240 -4.04 -9.16 -1.76
C ILE A 240 -5.38 -8.46 -1.65
N TYR A 241 -6.41 -9.15 -1.17
CA TYR A 241 -7.79 -8.65 -1.13
C TYR A 241 -8.40 -8.80 0.26
N ALA A 242 -9.45 -8.04 0.53
CA ALA A 242 -10.24 -8.17 1.76
C ALA A 242 -11.70 -8.53 1.46
N ALA A 243 -12.28 -9.43 2.25
CA ALA A 243 -13.73 -9.65 2.27
C ALA A 243 -14.17 -10.10 3.67
N GLY A 244 -15.46 -10.05 3.92
CA GLY A 244 -16.01 -10.46 5.19
C GLY A 244 -17.48 -10.13 5.30
N PHE A 245 -18.10 -10.67 6.34
CA PHE A 245 -19.54 -10.55 6.59
C PHE A 245 -19.80 -9.87 7.94
N SER A 246 -20.86 -9.07 8.00
CA SER A 246 -21.26 -8.33 9.20
C SER A 246 -20.06 -7.53 9.72
N MET A 247 -19.66 -7.71 10.98
CA MET A 247 -18.49 -7.01 11.52
C MET A 247 -17.20 -7.24 10.70
N GLY A 248 -17.03 -8.40 10.07
CA GLY A 248 -15.93 -8.64 9.12
C GLY A 248 -16.10 -7.90 7.79
N GLY A 249 -17.33 -7.60 7.38
CA GLY A 249 -17.62 -6.64 6.31
C GLY A 249 -17.24 -5.22 6.73
N GLY A 250 -17.45 -4.86 7.99
CA GLY A 250 -16.95 -3.62 8.57
C GLY A 250 -15.43 -3.55 8.48
N MET A 251 -14.74 -4.60 8.91
CA MET A 251 -13.29 -4.71 8.82
C MET A 251 -12.79 -4.65 7.35
N SER A 252 -13.57 -5.19 6.41
CA SER A 252 -13.26 -5.11 4.97
C SER A 252 -13.39 -3.67 4.42
N ASN A 253 -14.37 -2.89 4.89
CA ASN A 253 -14.43 -1.46 4.60
C ASN A 253 -13.23 -0.73 5.24
N TYR A 254 -12.88 -1.06 6.48
CA TYR A 254 -11.74 -0.46 7.20
C TYR A 254 -10.40 -0.77 6.53
N ALA A 255 -10.24 -1.96 5.98
CA ALA A 255 -9.08 -2.30 5.17
C ALA A 255 -8.92 -1.32 3.99
N GLY A 256 -10.00 -0.92 3.33
CA GLY A 256 -9.94 0.12 2.30
C GLY A 256 -9.48 1.48 2.83
N CYS A 257 -9.84 1.85 4.05
CA CYS A 257 -9.42 3.12 4.66
C CYS A 257 -7.94 3.13 5.06
N PHE A 258 -7.43 2.03 5.61
CA PHE A 258 -6.16 2.00 6.37
C PHE A 258 -5.09 1.06 5.79
N LEU A 259 -5.44 0.25 4.78
CA LEU A 259 -4.59 -0.75 4.15
C LEU A 259 -4.60 -0.64 2.62
N ALA A 260 -5.07 0.47 2.03
CA ALA A 260 -5.14 0.64 0.57
C ALA A 260 -3.78 0.56 -0.13
N ASP A 261 -2.68 0.80 0.58
CA ASP A 261 -1.30 0.63 0.13
C ASP A 261 -0.86 -0.84 -0.03
N VAL A 262 -1.49 -1.78 0.68
CA VAL A 262 -1.11 -3.21 0.67
C VAL A 262 -2.25 -4.16 0.30
N ILE A 263 -3.48 -3.67 0.19
CA ILE A 263 -4.65 -4.41 -0.26
C ILE A 263 -5.16 -3.79 -1.55
N ALA A 264 -5.37 -4.61 -2.57
CA ALA A 264 -5.74 -4.20 -3.92
C ALA A 264 -7.22 -3.77 -4.03
N ALA A 265 -8.14 -4.50 -3.37
CA ALA A 265 -9.59 -4.23 -3.39
C ALA A 265 -10.30 -4.92 -2.21
N ALA A 266 -11.55 -4.51 -1.92
CA ALA A 266 -12.40 -5.17 -0.93
C ALA A 266 -13.83 -5.51 -1.40
N ALA A 267 -14.41 -6.56 -0.83
CA ALA A 267 -15.82 -6.96 -1.03
C ALA A 267 -16.56 -7.12 0.31
N PRO A 268 -16.96 -6.01 0.96
CA PRO A 268 -17.70 -6.05 2.22
C PRO A 268 -19.13 -6.57 2.08
N SER A 269 -19.60 -7.33 3.06
CA SER A 269 -20.98 -7.81 3.11
C SER A 269 -21.67 -7.46 4.42
N ALA A 270 -22.92 -6.98 4.32
CA ALA A 270 -23.81 -6.68 5.44
C ALA A 270 -23.23 -5.73 6.50
N PHE A 271 -22.46 -4.73 6.08
CA PHE A 271 -21.89 -3.70 6.96
C PHE A 271 -21.46 -2.46 6.17
N ASP A 272 -21.41 -1.31 6.83
CA ASP A 272 -20.98 -0.02 6.26
C ASP A 272 -19.74 0.51 6.97
N LEU A 273 -19.07 1.54 6.42
CA LEU A 273 -18.24 2.37 7.29
C LEU A 273 -19.11 3.02 8.39
N ALA A 274 -18.50 3.17 9.56
CA ALA A 274 -19.07 3.93 10.67
C ALA A 274 -19.03 5.42 10.33
N LYS A 275 -20.14 6.13 10.53
CA LYS A 275 -20.22 7.58 10.33
C LYS A 275 -19.20 8.31 11.21
N GLU A 276 -18.95 7.80 12.41
CA GLU A 276 -17.97 8.33 13.36
C GLU A 276 -16.54 8.35 12.79
N VAL A 277 -16.18 7.38 11.93
CA VAL A 277 -14.85 7.34 11.31
C VAL A 277 -14.75 8.22 10.07
N VAL A 278 -15.83 8.36 9.33
CA VAL A 278 -15.89 9.26 8.17
C VAL A 278 -15.93 10.72 8.62
N ASP A 279 -16.83 11.09 9.54
CA ASP A 279 -17.01 12.46 10.03
C ASP A 279 -15.77 12.96 10.79
N ALA A 280 -15.05 12.07 11.49
CA ALA A 280 -13.78 12.41 12.12
C ALA A 280 -12.60 12.53 11.13
N GLY A 281 -12.84 12.35 9.83
CA GLY A 281 -11.80 12.43 8.80
C GLY A 281 -10.71 11.36 8.94
N ARG A 282 -11.02 10.21 9.56
CA ARG A 282 -10.04 9.14 9.80
C ARG A 282 -9.88 8.20 8.61
N CYS A 283 -10.92 7.98 7.81
CA CYS A 283 -10.81 7.18 6.60
C CYS A 283 -10.12 7.99 5.48
N LYS A 284 -8.84 7.69 5.24
CA LYS A 284 -8.03 8.34 4.20
C LYS A 284 -7.23 7.28 3.44
N PRO A 285 -7.85 6.60 2.46
CA PRO A 285 -7.15 5.63 1.62
C PRO A 285 -5.90 6.24 0.99
N ALA A 286 -4.78 5.52 1.01
CA ALA A 286 -3.52 5.97 0.40
C ALA A 286 -3.57 6.13 -1.13
N ARG A 287 -4.60 5.55 -1.77
CA ARG A 287 -4.89 5.63 -3.21
C ARG A 287 -6.40 5.40 -3.44
N PRO A 288 -6.94 5.73 -4.62
CA PRO A 288 -8.27 5.28 -5.01
C PRO A 288 -8.38 3.76 -4.83
N PHE A 289 -9.48 3.31 -4.21
CA PHE A 289 -9.63 1.95 -3.69
C PHE A 289 -10.88 1.26 -4.27
N PRO A 290 -10.74 0.19 -5.06
CA PRO A 290 -11.87 -0.57 -5.59
C PRO A 290 -12.65 -1.28 -4.50
N ILE A 291 -13.98 -1.12 -4.49
CA ILE A 291 -14.84 -1.75 -3.47
C ILE A 291 -16.22 -2.13 -4.02
N LEU A 292 -16.73 -3.30 -3.64
CA LEU A 292 -18.08 -3.77 -3.96
C LEU A 292 -18.81 -4.23 -2.70
N ASN A 293 -19.86 -3.51 -2.31
CA ASN A 293 -20.62 -3.80 -1.10
C ASN A 293 -21.86 -4.66 -1.41
N PHE A 294 -22.20 -5.60 -0.53
CA PHE A 294 -23.44 -6.38 -0.57
C PHE A 294 -24.33 -6.03 0.62
N ARG A 295 -25.56 -5.58 0.37
CA ARG A 295 -26.49 -5.14 1.43
C ARG A 295 -27.92 -5.61 1.18
N GLY A 296 -28.56 -6.17 2.21
CA GLY A 296 -29.97 -6.59 2.19
C GLY A 296 -30.92 -5.48 2.60
N THR A 297 -32.05 -5.32 1.90
CA THR A 297 -33.02 -4.23 2.18
C THR A 297 -33.82 -4.44 3.47
N GLN A 298 -33.87 -5.67 4.00
CA GLN A 298 -34.54 -6.06 5.25
C GLN A 298 -33.54 -6.47 6.34
N ASP A 299 -32.28 -6.05 6.22
CA ASP A 299 -31.29 -6.26 7.27
C ASP A 299 -31.64 -5.41 8.51
N ASN A 300 -32.09 -6.09 9.56
CA ASN A 300 -32.48 -5.46 10.83
C ASN A 300 -31.31 -5.33 11.84
N ILE A 301 -30.11 -5.80 11.48
CA ILE A 301 -28.92 -5.73 12.32
C ILE A 301 -28.06 -4.54 11.88
N VAL A 302 -27.76 -4.48 10.58
CA VAL A 302 -27.11 -3.35 9.94
C VAL A 302 -28.10 -2.77 8.94
N MET A 303 -28.90 -1.81 9.42
CA MET A 303 -30.02 -1.24 8.67
C MET A 303 -29.58 -0.71 7.30
N TYR A 304 -30.31 -1.10 6.25
CA TYR A 304 -30.01 -0.69 4.87
C TYR A 304 -29.98 0.83 4.70
N ASN A 305 -30.89 1.52 5.37
CA ASN A 305 -30.98 2.99 5.36
C ASN A 305 -30.00 3.68 6.32
N GLY A 306 -29.18 2.92 7.04
CA GLY A 306 -28.29 3.42 8.07
C GLY A 306 -29.02 3.76 9.37
N GLY A 307 -28.33 4.46 10.27
CA GLY A 307 -28.85 4.87 11.56
C GLY A 307 -28.02 4.39 12.73
N LEU A 308 -28.35 4.91 13.91
CA LEU A 308 -27.73 4.54 15.17
C LEU A 308 -28.06 3.09 15.51
N SER A 309 -27.04 2.32 15.85
CA SER A 309 -27.15 0.97 16.41
C SER A 309 -26.56 0.95 17.81
N GLN A 310 -27.31 0.32 18.72
CA GLN A 310 -26.92 0.08 20.11
C GLN A 310 -26.95 -1.41 20.45
N VAL A 311 -26.87 -2.28 19.42
CA VAL A 311 -26.94 -3.74 19.57
C VAL A 311 -25.80 -4.27 20.46
N VAL A 312 -24.63 -3.62 20.44
CA VAL A 312 -23.52 -3.96 21.34
C VAL A 312 -23.54 -3.02 22.55
N PRO A 313 -23.75 -3.54 23.78
CA PRO A 313 -23.81 -2.71 24.98
C PRO A 313 -22.54 -1.85 25.15
N GLY A 314 -22.72 -0.55 25.36
CA GLY A 314 -21.62 0.40 25.60
C GLY A 314 -20.75 0.73 24.39
N LYS A 315 -21.04 0.19 23.20
CA LYS A 315 -20.30 0.45 21.95
C LYS A 315 -21.27 0.89 20.83
N PRO A 316 -21.94 2.04 20.96
CA PRO A 316 -22.84 2.54 19.92
C PRO A 316 -22.08 2.80 18.63
N ILE A 317 -22.74 2.57 17.48
CA ILE A 317 -22.18 2.79 16.16
C ILE A 317 -23.25 3.32 15.22
N THR A 318 -22.92 4.30 14.38
CA THR A 318 -23.85 4.87 13.42
C THR A 318 -23.50 4.37 12.03
N PHE A 319 -24.34 3.50 11.48
CA PHE A 319 -24.18 3.02 10.10
C PHE A 319 -24.58 4.13 9.12
N MET A 320 -23.77 4.34 8.08
CA MET A 320 -24.10 5.34 7.07
C MET A 320 -25.32 4.97 6.22
N GLY A 321 -25.60 3.68 6.05
CA GLY A 321 -26.59 3.17 5.12
C GLY A 321 -25.98 2.85 3.76
N ALA A 322 -26.51 1.84 3.09
CA ALA A 322 -25.91 1.21 1.92
C ALA A 322 -25.58 2.20 0.79
N LYS A 323 -26.57 3.04 0.43
CA LYS A 323 -26.40 4.05 -0.63
C LYS A 323 -25.47 5.18 -0.23
N ASN A 324 -25.50 5.60 1.03
CA ASN A 324 -24.59 6.66 1.52
C ASN A 324 -23.15 6.14 1.61
N ASN A 325 -22.95 4.89 2.02
CA ASN A 325 -21.64 4.23 2.01
C ASN A 325 -21.05 4.12 0.61
N MET A 326 -21.85 3.72 -0.37
CA MET A 326 -21.41 3.73 -1.77
C MET A 326 -21.05 5.14 -2.24
N LYS A 327 -21.84 6.17 -1.90
CA LYS A 327 -21.55 7.56 -2.26
C LYS A 327 -20.28 8.08 -1.59
N GLU A 328 -20.02 7.73 -0.33
CA GLU A 328 -18.80 8.16 0.36
C GLU A 328 -17.56 7.52 -0.27
N TRP A 329 -17.60 6.23 -0.60
CA TRP A 329 -16.54 5.58 -1.37
C TRP A 329 -16.35 6.21 -2.75
N ALA A 330 -17.43 6.55 -3.44
CA ALA A 330 -17.37 7.22 -4.73
C ALA A 330 -16.69 8.59 -4.62
N LYS A 331 -17.01 9.36 -3.58
CA LYS A 331 -16.38 10.64 -3.27
C LYS A 331 -14.89 10.48 -2.97
N MET A 332 -14.51 9.55 -2.10
CA MET A 332 -13.09 9.28 -1.78
C MET A 332 -12.27 8.85 -3.01
N ASN A 333 -12.90 8.15 -3.95
CA ASN A 333 -12.29 7.71 -5.20
C ASN A 333 -12.37 8.74 -6.34
N GLY A 334 -12.90 9.94 -6.09
CA GLY A 334 -13.06 10.99 -7.12
C GLY A 334 -13.95 10.54 -8.29
N CYS A 335 -14.95 9.70 -8.03
CA CYS A 335 -15.85 9.22 -9.07
C CYS A 335 -16.73 10.34 -9.64
N THR A 336 -17.01 10.28 -10.94
CA THR A 336 -17.86 11.23 -11.66
C THR A 336 -19.05 10.52 -12.31
N GLY A 337 -20.11 11.29 -12.59
CA GLY A 337 -21.35 10.78 -13.17
C GLY A 337 -22.25 10.06 -12.15
N SER A 338 -23.17 9.24 -12.66
CA SER A 338 -24.11 8.45 -11.85
C SER A 338 -23.76 6.97 -11.94
N PRO A 339 -24.06 6.17 -10.90
CA PRO A 339 -23.76 4.75 -10.94
C PRO A 339 -24.68 4.06 -11.95
N LYS A 340 -24.12 3.14 -12.74
CA LYS A 340 -24.87 2.37 -13.74
C LYS A 340 -25.39 1.10 -13.10
N GLN A 341 -26.65 0.79 -13.36
CA GLN A 341 -27.21 -0.50 -12.98
C GLN A 341 -26.71 -1.59 -13.93
N ASN A 342 -26.34 -2.74 -13.36
CA ASN A 342 -26.10 -3.94 -14.13
C ASN A 342 -27.40 -4.75 -14.18
N THR A 343 -28.14 -4.59 -15.27
CA THR A 343 -29.43 -5.24 -15.53
C THR A 343 -29.34 -5.99 -16.86
N PRO A 344 -29.78 -7.26 -16.94
CA PRO A 344 -30.50 -8.06 -15.93
C PRO A 344 -29.57 -8.90 -15.05
N GLY A 345 -29.91 -9.03 -13.76
CA GLY A 345 -29.46 -10.19 -12.96
C GLY A 345 -29.21 -9.96 -11.49
N ASN A 346 -28.70 -8.79 -11.05
CA ASN A 346 -27.98 -8.75 -9.77
C ASN A 346 -28.32 -7.58 -8.83
N ASN A 347 -29.19 -6.63 -9.24
CA ASN A 347 -29.51 -5.42 -8.48
C ASN A 347 -28.26 -4.65 -7.99
N CYS A 348 -27.19 -4.67 -8.80
CA CYS A 348 -25.95 -3.96 -8.51
C CYS A 348 -25.89 -2.65 -9.28
N GLU A 349 -25.44 -1.61 -8.61
CA GLU A 349 -25.11 -0.30 -9.18
C GLU A 349 -23.61 -0.02 -8.99
N MET A 350 -22.95 0.53 -10.01
CA MET A 350 -21.50 0.76 -10.04
C MET A 350 -21.14 2.16 -10.54
N TYR A 351 -20.26 2.86 -9.83
CA TYR A 351 -19.44 3.91 -10.41
C TYR A 351 -18.25 3.26 -11.12
N GLU A 352 -18.11 3.53 -12.42
CA GLU A 352 -17.02 3.00 -13.24
C GLU A 352 -15.99 4.07 -13.63
N ASN A 353 -16.37 5.35 -13.55
CA ASN A 353 -15.52 6.48 -13.89
C ASN A 353 -14.97 7.10 -12.60
N CYS A 354 -13.90 6.50 -12.06
CA CYS A 354 -13.22 6.95 -10.85
C CYS A 354 -11.71 7.11 -11.09
N ASN A 355 -11.03 7.83 -10.20
CA ASN A 355 -9.58 8.00 -10.27
C ASN A 355 -8.88 6.63 -10.20
N GLY A 356 -7.76 6.50 -10.92
CA GLY A 356 -6.99 5.25 -10.96
C GLY A 356 -7.73 4.07 -11.61
N GLY A 357 -8.83 4.31 -12.34
CA GLY A 357 -9.61 3.26 -13.00
C GLY A 357 -10.33 2.30 -12.04
N VAL A 358 -10.45 2.68 -10.77
CA VAL A 358 -11.14 1.87 -9.76
C VAL A 358 -12.64 1.90 -9.96
N LYS A 359 -13.35 0.95 -9.35
CA LYS A 359 -14.81 0.89 -9.37
C LYS A 359 -15.38 0.88 -7.96
N VAL A 360 -16.52 1.51 -7.77
CA VAL A 360 -17.26 1.53 -6.49
C VAL A 360 -18.65 0.99 -6.71
N GLY A 361 -19.02 -0.03 -5.94
CA GLY A 361 -20.24 -0.80 -6.16
C GLY A 361 -21.11 -1.03 -4.94
N LEU A 362 -22.40 -1.20 -5.21
CA LEU A 362 -23.39 -1.70 -4.26
C LEU A 362 -24.30 -2.71 -4.96
N CYS A 363 -24.33 -3.95 -4.47
CA CYS A 363 -25.31 -4.97 -4.81
C CYS A 363 -26.39 -5.02 -3.73
N THR A 364 -27.63 -4.73 -4.14
CA THR A 364 -28.79 -4.69 -3.25
C THR A 364 -29.58 -5.99 -3.30
N ILE A 365 -29.68 -6.69 -2.18
CA ILE A 365 -30.46 -7.91 -2.07
C ILE A 365 -31.89 -7.52 -1.65
N ASN A 366 -32.75 -7.32 -2.64
CA ASN A 366 -34.16 -6.95 -2.43
C ASN A 366 -34.88 -8.05 -1.62
N GLY A 367 -35.46 -7.67 -0.48
CA GLY A 367 -36.05 -8.61 0.48
C GLY A 367 -35.03 -9.41 1.30
N GLY A 368 -33.73 -9.21 1.07
CA GLY A 368 -32.67 -9.89 1.81
C GLY A 368 -32.49 -9.31 3.22
N GLY A 369 -32.28 -10.20 4.19
CA GLY A 369 -31.90 -9.85 5.57
C GLY A 369 -30.39 -9.66 5.74
N HIS A 370 -29.89 -9.99 6.94
CA HIS A 370 -28.46 -9.94 7.28
C HIS A 370 -27.70 -11.12 6.66
N SER A 371 -27.24 -10.99 5.41
CA SER A 371 -26.61 -12.07 4.63
C SER A 371 -25.38 -11.61 3.83
N GLU A 372 -24.50 -12.56 3.47
CA GLU A 372 -23.25 -12.26 2.73
C GLU A 372 -23.52 -11.81 1.28
N GLY A 373 -24.61 -12.29 0.66
CA GLY A 373 -24.86 -12.05 -0.77
C GLY A 373 -24.10 -13.00 -1.68
N ASP A 374 -23.76 -12.55 -2.89
CA ASP A 374 -23.10 -13.38 -3.91
C ASP A 374 -21.57 -13.30 -3.78
N GLY A 375 -21.00 -14.24 -3.02
CA GLY A 375 -19.55 -14.32 -2.83
C GLY A 375 -18.75 -14.61 -4.11
N LYS A 376 -19.34 -15.27 -5.11
CA LYS A 376 -18.66 -15.50 -6.40
C LYS A 376 -18.52 -14.18 -7.16
N MET A 377 -19.55 -13.35 -7.12
CA MET A 377 -19.49 -12.00 -7.67
C MET A 377 -18.50 -11.12 -6.92
N GLY A 378 -18.48 -11.19 -5.58
CA GLY A 378 -17.48 -10.50 -4.76
C GLY A 378 -16.06 -10.87 -5.19
N TRP A 379 -15.75 -12.17 -5.29
CA TRP A 379 -14.44 -12.63 -5.75
C TRP A 379 -14.12 -12.20 -7.18
N ASN A 380 -15.06 -12.32 -8.11
CA ASN A 380 -14.86 -11.88 -9.49
C ASN A 380 -14.63 -10.38 -9.62
N PHE A 381 -15.21 -9.57 -8.74
CA PHE A 381 -14.90 -8.15 -8.64
C PHE A 381 -13.46 -7.92 -8.17
N LEU A 382 -13.09 -8.54 -7.04
CA LEU A 382 -11.77 -8.37 -6.41
C LEU A 382 -10.63 -8.63 -7.39
N LYS A 383 -10.67 -9.79 -8.08
CA LYS A 383 -9.57 -10.26 -8.94
C LYS A 383 -9.32 -9.43 -10.21
N GLN A 384 -10.15 -8.42 -10.48
CA GLN A 384 -9.94 -7.48 -11.59
C GLN A 384 -8.88 -6.43 -11.27
N PHE A 385 -8.51 -6.25 -10.00
CA PHE A 385 -7.66 -5.16 -9.55
C PHE A 385 -6.34 -5.65 -9.00
N THR A 386 -5.27 -4.90 -9.25
CA THR A 386 -3.95 -5.13 -8.66
C THR A 386 -3.47 -3.83 -8.03
N LEU A 387 -2.59 -3.92 -7.03
CA LEU A 387 -1.81 -2.74 -6.63
C LEU A 387 -0.99 -2.22 -7.83
N PRO A 388 -0.81 -0.89 -7.96
CA PRO A 388 -0.05 -0.28 -9.06
C PRO A 388 1.41 -0.79 -9.14
#